data_AF-A0A7X3HL59-F1
#
_entry.id   AF-A0A7X3HL59-F1
#
_cell.length_a   1.000
_cell.length_b   1.000
_cell.length_c   1.000
_cell.angle_alpha   90.00
_cell.angle_beta   90.00
_cell.angle_gamma   90.00
#
_symmetry.space_group_name_H-M   'P 1'
#
loop_
_entity.id
_entity.type
_entity.pdbx_description
1 polymer ?
#
loop_
_entity_poly.entity_id
_entity_poly.type
_entity_poly.pdbx_seq_one_letter_code
_entity_poly.pdbx_strand_id
1 'polypeptide(L)'
;MHSSEAAYVSLPAAESLPPDVAPRAPTARPRAVRGSDARQTRVLMQALCEMRIELGGNEAPWCPVTMESRQLATRALWQNRERALYVQPDIERDVEARLDAGFRHARNGASRDAAAEFKRAYLLLCCVLAHARDIAP
;
A
#
# COMPACT_ATOMS: atom_id res chain seq x y z
N MET A 1 60.83 48.92 0.85
CA MET A 1 61.39 48.41 -0.42
C MET A 1 61.85 46.99 -0.18
N HIS A 2 61.11 46.06 -0.80
CA HIS A 2 61.39 44.66 -1.13
C HIS A 2 62.41 43.88 -0.28
N SER A 3 61.90 43.10 0.67
CA SER A 3 62.56 41.87 1.12
C SER A 3 62.10 40.71 0.23
N SER A 4 63.10 40.07 -0.37
CA SER A 4 63.04 38.91 -1.23
C SER A 4 63.40 37.67 -0.43
N GLU A 5 62.53 36.66 -0.40
CA GLU A 5 62.95 35.25 -0.42
C GLU A 5 61.74 34.36 -0.65
N ALA A 6 61.64 33.83 -1.87
CA ALA A 6 60.64 32.86 -2.26
C ALA A 6 61.11 31.47 -1.80
N ALA A 7 60.45 30.93 -0.78
CA ALA A 7 60.63 29.56 -0.35
C ALA A 7 60.06 28.60 -1.40
N TYR A 8 60.95 27.78 -1.94
CA TYR A 8 60.65 26.60 -2.75
C TYR A 8 59.94 25.57 -1.86
N VAL A 9 58.68 25.25 -2.17
CA VAL A 9 58.06 24.00 -1.72
C VAL A 9 57.53 23.27 -2.94
N SER A 10 58.25 22.21 -3.30
CA SER A 10 57.84 21.20 -4.27
C SER A 10 56.59 20.48 -3.76
N LEU A 11 55.48 20.62 -4.48
CA LEU A 11 54.28 19.78 -4.33
C LEU A 11 54.50 18.48 -5.13
N PRO A 12 54.39 17.28 -4.53
CA PRO A 12 54.32 16.06 -5.31
C PRO A 12 52.97 15.98 -6.04
N ALA A 13 53.07 15.38 -7.22
CA ALA A 13 52.06 15.28 -8.26
C ALA A 13 50.77 14.57 -7.84
N ALA A 14 49.71 14.87 -8.59
CA ALA A 14 48.39 14.26 -8.55
C ALA A 14 48.44 12.73 -8.37
N GLU A 15 47.89 12.27 -7.25
CA GLU A 15 47.54 10.87 -7.08
C GLU A 15 46.06 10.67 -7.36
N SER A 16 45.82 9.83 -8.35
CA SER A 16 44.57 9.55 -9.03
C SER A 16 43.47 9.02 -8.11
N LEU A 17 42.29 9.64 -8.18
CA LEU A 17 41.05 9.11 -7.62
C LEU A 17 40.65 7.79 -8.32
N PRO A 18 40.42 6.68 -7.60
CA PRO A 18 39.75 5.52 -8.19
C PRO A 18 38.23 5.77 -8.26
N PRO A 19 37.58 5.55 -9.41
CA PRO A 19 36.13 5.57 -9.50
C PRO A 19 35.59 4.18 -9.10
N ASP A 20 35.46 3.91 -7.79
CA ASP A 20 34.87 2.65 -7.34
C ASP A 20 33.43 2.84 -6.84
N VAL A 21 32.53 2.70 -7.82
CA VAL A 21 31.23 2.03 -7.75
C VAL A 21 30.40 2.29 -6.49
N ALA A 22 29.48 3.25 -6.61
CA ALA A 22 28.32 3.40 -5.75
C ALA A 22 27.62 2.04 -5.50
N PRO A 23 27.06 1.80 -4.29
CA PRO A 23 26.33 0.57 -4.03
C PRO A 23 25.13 0.52 -4.99
N ARG A 24 25.17 -0.41 -5.95
CA ARG A 24 23.99 -0.80 -6.72
C ARG A 24 23.00 -1.39 -5.73
N ALA A 25 22.08 -0.56 -5.26
CA ALA A 25 20.81 -1.05 -4.73
C ALA A 25 20.27 -2.07 -5.73
N PRO A 26 19.82 -3.25 -5.29
CA PRO A 26 19.14 -4.17 -6.19
C PRO A 26 17.97 -3.40 -6.77
N THR A 27 18.02 -3.11 -8.07
CA THR A 27 16.84 -2.76 -8.84
C THR A 27 15.99 -4.02 -8.81
N ALA A 28 15.15 -4.12 -7.78
CA ALA A 28 14.13 -5.14 -7.68
C ALA A 28 13.22 -4.91 -8.89
N ARG A 29 13.53 -5.63 -9.98
CA ARG A 29 12.65 -5.71 -11.15
C ARG A 29 11.28 -6.12 -10.59
N PRO A 30 10.19 -5.42 -10.96
CA PRO A 30 8.85 -5.82 -10.56
C PRO A 30 8.70 -7.30 -10.87
N ARG A 31 8.64 -8.12 -9.82
CA ARG A 31 8.45 -9.55 -9.99
C ARG A 31 7.07 -9.69 -10.61
N ALA A 32 6.96 -10.40 -11.73
CA ALA A 32 5.68 -10.66 -12.37
C ALA A 32 4.72 -11.20 -11.29
N VAL A 33 3.66 -10.43 -11.02
CA VAL A 33 2.65 -10.72 -10.02
C VAL A 33 2.09 -12.10 -10.34
N ARG A 34 2.37 -13.08 -9.50
CA ARG A 34 1.85 -14.44 -9.70
C ARG A 34 0.37 -14.46 -9.33
N GLY A 35 -0.40 -15.40 -9.89
CA GLY A 35 -1.82 -15.55 -9.56
C GLY A 35 -2.12 -15.73 -8.06
N SER A 36 -1.12 -16.19 -7.29
CA SER A 36 -1.14 -16.31 -5.81
C SER A 36 -1.15 -14.96 -5.09
N ASP A 37 -0.48 -13.95 -5.66
CA ASP A 37 -0.23 -12.65 -5.02
C ASP A 37 -1.54 -11.84 -4.92
N ALA A 38 -2.41 -11.99 -5.92
CA ALA A 38 -3.75 -11.38 -5.94
C ALA A 38 -4.78 -12.13 -5.07
N ARG A 39 -4.46 -13.30 -4.50
CA ARG A 39 -5.43 -14.13 -3.77
C ARG A 39 -6.00 -13.40 -2.55
N GLN A 40 -5.15 -12.82 -1.70
CA GLN A 40 -5.60 -12.12 -0.50
C GLN A 40 -6.43 -10.89 -0.84
N THR A 41 -6.04 -10.12 -1.86
CA THR A 41 -6.82 -8.99 -2.36
C THR A 41 -8.22 -9.44 -2.79
N ARG A 42 -8.34 -10.57 -3.50
CA ARG A 42 -9.65 -11.14 -3.87
C ARG A 42 -10.47 -11.59 -2.65
N VAL A 43 -9.82 -12.19 -1.64
CA VAL A 43 -10.51 -12.59 -0.40
C VAL A 43 -11.01 -11.35 0.37
N LEU A 44 -10.21 -10.28 0.43
CA LEU A 44 -10.64 -9.01 1.00
C LEU A 44 -11.83 -8.43 0.23
N MET A 45 -11.78 -8.41 -1.10
CA MET A 45 -12.89 -7.96 -1.94
C MET A 45 -14.17 -8.77 -1.69
N GLN A 46 -14.06 -10.09 -1.52
CA GLN A 46 -15.21 -10.95 -1.18
C GLN A 46 -15.81 -10.57 0.18
N ALA A 47 -14.97 -10.41 1.22
CA ALA A 47 -15.42 -9.99 2.54
C ALA A 47 -16.14 -8.63 2.51
N LEU A 48 -15.64 -7.67 1.71
CA LEU A 48 -16.28 -6.37 1.50
C LEU A 48 -17.65 -6.50 0.83
N CYS A 49 -17.80 -7.38 -0.15
CA CYS A 49 -19.07 -7.65 -0.82
C CYS A 49 -20.10 -8.24 0.14
N GLU A 50 -19.70 -9.25 0.92
CA GLU A 50 -20.57 -9.90 1.92
C GLU A 50 -21.04 -8.89 2.97
N MET A 51 -20.11 -8.14 3.56
CA MET A 51 -20.42 -7.10 4.53
C MET A 51 -21.36 -6.03 3.96
N ARG A 52 -21.17 -5.64 2.69
CA ARG A 52 -22.06 -4.70 2.02
C ARG A 52 -23.48 -5.26 1.85
N ILE A 53 -23.61 -6.54 1.50
CA ILE A 53 -24.92 -7.19 1.33
C ILE A 53 -25.64 -7.28 2.68
N GLU A 54 -24.94 -7.71 3.73
CA GLU A 54 -25.47 -7.79 5.09
C GLU A 54 -26.00 -6.43 5.58
N LEU A 55 -25.23 -5.35 5.36
CA LEU A 55 -25.65 -4.00 5.75
C LEU A 55 -26.75 -3.41 4.86
N GLY A 56 -26.91 -3.91 3.63
CA GLY A 56 -27.92 -3.45 2.68
C GLY A 56 -29.25 -4.18 2.77
N GLY A 57 -29.29 -5.35 3.42
CA GLY A 57 -30.43 -6.27 3.44
C GLY A 57 -31.60 -5.90 4.35
N ASN A 58 -31.66 -4.68 4.89
CA ASN A 58 -32.61 -4.31 5.96
C ASN A 58 -32.50 -5.18 7.23
N GLU A 59 -31.37 -5.89 7.39
CA GLU A 59 -31.07 -6.63 8.61
C GLU A 59 -30.81 -5.67 9.78
N ALA A 60 -31.02 -6.18 11.00
CA ALA A 60 -30.65 -5.47 12.21
C ALA A 60 -29.15 -5.09 12.17
N PRO A 61 -28.74 -3.99 12.82
CA PRO A 61 -27.33 -3.67 12.96
C PRO A 61 -26.54 -4.87 13.50
N TRP A 62 -25.32 -5.07 12.99
CA TRP A 62 -24.47 -6.15 13.51
C TRP A 62 -24.35 -6.06 15.02
N CYS A 63 -24.50 -7.20 15.70
CA CYS A 63 -24.19 -7.26 17.11
C CYS A 63 -22.70 -6.96 17.34
N PRO A 64 -22.31 -6.52 18.56
CA PRO A 64 -20.92 -6.13 18.84
C PRO A 64 -19.88 -7.20 18.49
N VAL A 65 -20.20 -8.48 18.75
CA VAL A 65 -19.31 -9.62 18.46
C VAL A 65 -19.10 -9.80 16.95
N THR A 66 -20.17 -9.73 16.16
CA THR A 66 -20.07 -9.79 14.69
C THR A 66 -19.25 -8.63 14.16
N MET A 67 -19.49 -7.41 14.66
CA MET A 67 -18.73 -6.23 14.25
C MET A 67 -17.23 -6.39 14.54
N GLU A 68 -16.87 -6.82 15.74
CA GLU A 68 -15.47 -7.02 16.14
C GLU A 68 -14.79 -8.10 15.29
N SER A 69 -15.45 -9.25 15.11
CA SER A 69 -14.95 -10.35 14.28
C SER A 69 -14.71 -9.92 12.83
N ARG A 70 -15.68 -9.22 12.22
CA ARG A 70 -15.56 -8.67 10.85
C ARG A 70 -14.43 -7.67 10.75
N GLN A 71 -14.30 -6.77 11.72
CA GLN A 71 -13.23 -5.78 11.74
C GLN A 71 -11.86 -6.46 11.85
N LEU A 72 -11.69 -7.40 12.77
CA LEU A 72 -10.43 -8.11 12.96
C LEU A 72 -10.02 -8.88 11.71
N ALA A 73 -10.92 -9.69 11.14
CA ALA A 73 -10.65 -10.48 9.95
C ALA A 73 -10.31 -9.60 8.74
N THR A 74 -11.06 -8.52 8.52
CA THR A 74 -10.82 -7.58 7.42
C THR A 74 -9.48 -6.85 7.59
N ARG A 75 -9.14 -6.45 8.81
CA ARG A 75 -7.85 -5.84 9.12
C ARG A 75 -6.69 -6.78 8.91
N ALA A 76 -6.83 -8.04 9.31
CA ALA A 76 -5.81 -9.05 9.07
C ALA A 76 -5.58 -9.27 7.57
N LEU A 77 -6.65 -9.34 6.77
CA LEU A 77 -6.54 -9.43 5.31
C LEU A 77 -5.84 -8.19 4.71
N TRP A 78 -6.21 -7.00 5.17
CA TRP A 78 -5.59 -5.76 4.72
C TRP A 78 -4.11 -5.71 5.10
N GLN A 79 -3.74 -5.97 6.35
CA GLN A 79 -2.36 -5.90 6.83
C GLN A 79 -1.44 -6.91 6.13
N ASN A 80 -1.95 -8.09 5.78
CA ASN A 80 -1.17 -9.13 5.11
C ASN A 80 -1.10 -8.97 3.59
N ARG A 81 -1.70 -7.91 3.00
CA ARG A 81 -1.75 -7.68 1.55
C ARG A 81 -0.38 -7.72 0.88
N GLU A 82 -0.35 -8.19 -0.36
CA GLU A 82 0.83 -8.08 -1.22
C GLU A 82 1.04 -6.62 -1.64
N ARG A 83 1.98 -5.93 -0.98
CA ARG A 83 2.23 -4.50 -1.21
C ARG A 83 2.75 -4.21 -2.62
N ALA A 84 3.37 -5.19 -3.29
CA ALA A 84 3.82 -5.03 -4.67
C ALA A 84 2.68 -4.75 -5.65
N LEU A 85 1.42 -5.07 -5.30
CA LEU A 85 0.25 -4.74 -6.11
C LEU A 85 -0.10 -3.23 -6.07
N TYR A 86 0.27 -2.53 -4.99
CA TYR A 86 -0.13 -1.16 -4.71
C TYR A 86 0.96 -0.18 -5.18
N VAL A 87 1.11 -0.05 -6.49
CA VAL A 87 2.14 0.82 -7.11
C VAL A 87 1.92 2.30 -6.77
N GLN A 88 0.67 2.70 -6.55
CA GLN A 88 0.29 4.07 -6.17
C GLN A 88 0.03 4.15 -4.66
N PRO A 89 0.83 4.90 -3.89
CA PRO A 89 0.70 4.97 -2.43
C PRO A 89 -0.61 5.60 -1.97
N ASP A 90 -1.20 6.48 -2.77
CA ASP A 90 -2.48 7.11 -2.45
C ASP A 90 -3.63 6.08 -2.43
N ILE A 91 -3.60 5.07 -3.31
CA ILE A 91 -4.62 4.01 -3.32
C ILE A 91 -4.55 3.18 -2.04
N GLU A 92 -3.34 2.86 -1.56
CA GLU A 92 -3.15 2.11 -0.33
C GLU A 92 -3.76 2.88 0.87
N ARG A 93 -3.42 4.17 1.00
CA ARG A 93 -3.97 5.05 2.04
C ARG A 93 -5.49 5.19 1.92
N ASP A 94 -6.00 5.35 0.71
CA ASP A 94 -7.43 5.55 0.48
C ASP A 94 -8.23 4.29 0.80
N VAL A 95 -7.76 3.09 0.42
CA VAL A 95 -8.42 1.84 0.83
C VAL A 95 -8.47 1.73 2.34
N GLU A 96 -7.37 1.99 3.04
CA GLU A 96 -7.33 1.97 4.50
C GLU A 96 -8.34 2.95 5.11
N ALA A 97 -8.36 4.20 4.64
CA ALA A 97 -9.31 5.21 5.10
C ALA A 97 -10.77 4.79 4.89
N ARG A 98 -11.09 4.10 3.78
CA ARG A 98 -12.44 3.58 3.51
C ARG A 98 -12.80 2.41 4.44
N LEU A 99 -11.86 1.52 4.74
CA LEU A 99 -12.07 0.45 5.72
C LEU A 99 -12.36 1.04 7.11
N ASP A 100 -11.56 2.01 7.55
CA ASP A 100 -11.74 2.73 8.82
C ASP A 100 -13.11 3.38 8.92
N ALA A 101 -13.51 4.11 7.87
CA ALA A 101 -14.79 4.79 7.81
C ALA A 101 -15.96 3.79 7.82
N GLY A 102 -15.86 2.69 7.05
CA GLY A 102 -16.89 1.66 7.00
C GLY A 102 -17.20 1.06 8.37
N PHE A 103 -16.17 0.65 9.12
CA PHE A 103 -16.37 0.12 10.47
C PHE A 103 -16.84 1.17 11.48
N ARG A 104 -16.41 2.43 11.32
CA ARG A 104 -16.90 3.53 12.15
C ARG A 104 -18.40 3.78 11.94
N HIS A 105 -18.86 3.83 10.69
CA HIS A 105 -20.27 3.97 10.37
C HIS A 105 -21.09 2.77 10.86
N ALA A 106 -20.60 1.54 10.67
CA ALA A 106 -21.29 0.33 11.13
C ALA A 106 -21.46 0.34 12.66
N ARG A 107 -20.42 0.73 13.41
CA ARG A 107 -20.48 0.88 14.87
C ARG A 107 -21.50 1.92 15.33
N ASN A 108 -21.69 2.98 14.54
CA ASN A 108 -22.64 4.05 14.82
C ASN A 108 -24.06 3.75 14.32
N GLY A 109 -24.33 2.54 13.81
CA GLY A 109 -25.64 2.17 13.25
C GLY A 109 -25.95 2.77 11.88
N ALA A 110 -24.98 3.44 11.23
CA ALA A 110 -25.13 4.05 9.92
C ALA A 110 -24.87 3.01 8.81
N SER A 111 -25.72 1.99 8.70
CA SER A 111 -25.51 0.84 7.80
C SER A 111 -25.35 1.22 6.33
N ARG A 112 -26.10 2.22 5.85
CA ARG A 112 -26.00 2.71 4.46
C ARG A 112 -24.64 3.36 4.16
N ASP A 113 -24.15 4.18 5.08
CA ASP A 113 -22.85 4.84 4.93
C ASP A 113 -21.72 3.81 5.03
N ALA A 114 -21.83 2.85 5.96
CA ALA A 114 -20.88 1.74 6.06
C ALA A 114 -20.82 0.93 4.75
N ALA A 115 -21.98 0.54 4.20
CA ALA A 115 -22.07 -0.17 2.93
C ALA A 115 -21.49 0.64 1.76
N ALA A 116 -21.64 1.97 1.77
CA ALA A 116 -21.07 2.86 0.78
C ALA A 116 -19.54 2.92 0.87
N GLU A 117 -18.97 2.99 2.07
CA GLU A 117 -17.51 2.95 2.29
C GLU A 117 -16.91 1.59 1.87
N PHE A 118 -17.55 0.47 2.22
CA PHE A 118 -17.10 -0.85 1.77
C PHE A 118 -17.18 -1.02 0.24
N LYS A 119 -18.19 -0.46 -0.42
CA LYS A 119 -18.25 -0.40 -1.88
C LYS A 119 -17.09 0.42 -2.46
N ARG A 120 -16.77 1.57 -1.88
CA ARG A 120 -15.65 2.43 -2.33
C ARG A 120 -14.32 1.69 -2.20
N ALA A 121 -14.07 1.04 -1.07
CA ALA A 121 -12.88 0.19 -0.87
C ALA A 121 -12.80 -0.94 -1.91
N TYR A 122 -13.91 -1.64 -2.17
CA TYR A 122 -13.98 -2.69 -3.19
C TYR A 122 -13.58 -2.17 -4.58
N LEU A 123 -14.12 -1.01 -5.00
CA LEU A 123 -13.81 -0.43 -6.30
C LEU A 123 -12.33 -0.03 -6.43
N LEU A 124 -11.72 0.49 -5.37
CA LEU A 124 -10.28 0.78 -5.35
C LEU A 124 -9.46 -0.50 -5.54
N LEU A 125 -9.84 -1.60 -4.88
CA LEU A 125 -9.17 -2.90 -5.05
C LEU A 125 -9.35 -3.47 -6.48
N CYS A 126 -10.50 -3.24 -7.11
CA CYS A 126 -10.68 -3.56 -8.54
C CYS A 126 -9.66 -2.81 -9.40
N CYS A 127 -9.44 -1.51 -9.14
CA CYS A 127 -8.45 -0.71 -9.87
C CYS A 127 -7.03 -1.26 -9.65
N VAL A 128 -6.67 -1.64 -8.42
CA VAL A 128 -5.38 -2.26 -8.11
C VAL A 128 -5.16 -3.54 -8.92
N LEU A 129 -6.14 -4.44 -8.95
CA LEU A 129 -6.02 -5.70 -9.69
C LEU A 129 -6.01 -5.50 -11.21
N ALA A 130 -6.79 -4.55 -11.73
CA ALA A 130 -6.76 -4.20 -13.14
C ALA A 130 -5.38 -3.68 -13.55
N HIS A 131 -4.83 -2.74 -12.78
CA HIS A 131 -3.51 -2.18 -13.03
C HIS A 131 -2.41 -3.24 -12.95
N ALA A 132 -2.45 -4.10 -11.93
CA ALA A 132 -1.49 -5.20 -11.78
C ALA A 132 -1.54 -6.19 -12.96
N ARG A 133 -2.73 -6.45 -13.52
CA ARG A 133 -2.90 -7.27 -14.73
C ARG A 133 -2.28 -6.59 -15.94
N ASP A 134 -2.51 -5.29 -16.11
CA ASP A 134 -2.05 -4.55 -17.28
C ASP A 134 -0.51 -4.35 -17.29
N ILE A 135 0.15 -4.47 -16.14
CA ILE A 135 1.62 -4.41 -15.99
C ILE A 135 2.27 -5.81 -16.05
N ALA A 136 1.51 -6.89 -15.90
CA ALA A 136 2.04 -8.25 -16.01
C ALA A 136 2.44 -8.54 -17.47
N PRO A 137 3.72 -8.84 -17.76
CA PRO A 137 4.23 -9.05 -19.11
C PRO A 137 3.73 -10.34 -19.78
#